data_AF-A0ABC8S206-F1
#
_entry.id   AF-A0ABC8S206-F1
#
_cell.length_a   1.000
_cell.length_b   1.000
_cell.length_c   1.000
_cell.angle_alpha   90.00
_cell.angle_beta   90.00
_cell.angle_gamma   90.00
#
_symmetry.space_group_name_H-M   'P 1'
#
loop_
_entity.id
_entity.type
_entity.pdbx_description
1 polymer ?
#
loop_
_entity_poly.entity_id
_entity_poly.type
_entity_poly.pdbx_seq_one_letter_code
_entity_poly.pdbx_strand_id
1 'polypeptide(L)' 'MSGEKMVAIVVPAMLLWLLLHGNFADAANYTVGDAQGWSFNAQNWPAGKTFKAGDTL' A
#
# COMPACT_ATOMS: atom_id res chain seq x y z
N MET A 1 -32.62 20.35 11.68
CA MET A 1 -31.49 20.57 10.74
C MET A 1 -31.95 20.17 9.35
N SER A 2 -31.86 21.04 8.34
CA SER A 2 -32.26 20.72 6.96
C SER A 2 -31.48 19.49 6.44
N GLY A 3 -32.09 18.67 5.59
CA GLY A 3 -31.45 17.47 5.02
C GLY A 3 -30.11 17.78 4.34
N GLU A 4 -29.99 18.93 3.67
CA GLU A 4 -28.75 19.37 3.04
C GLU A 4 -27.61 19.61 4.06
N LYS A 5 -27.95 20.18 5.22
CA LYS A 5 -26.99 20.47 6.29
C LYS A 5 -26.48 19.19 6.93
N MET A 6 -27.32 18.17 7.00
CA MET A 6 -26.95 16.84 7.50
C MET A 6 -26.03 16.12 6.50
N VAL A 7 -26.36 16.13 5.21
CA VAL A 7 -25.51 15.53 4.16
C VAL A 7 -24.12 16.16 4.11
N ALA A 8 -24.04 17.49 4.21
CA ALA A 8 -22.77 18.23 4.21
C ALA A 8 -21.84 17.88 5.40
N ILE A 9 -22.37 17.26 6.46
CA ILE A 9 -21.60 16.86 7.64
C ILE A 9 -21.34 15.35 7.64
N VAL A 10 -22.38 14.55 7.36
CA VAL A 10 -22.31 13.09 7.48
C VAL A 10 -21.40 12.48 6.41
N VAL A 11 -21.48 12.94 5.16
CA VAL A 11 -20.69 12.36 4.06
C VAL A 11 -19.18 12.59 4.27
N PRO A 12 -18.69 13.82 4.57
CA PRO A 12 -17.28 14.02 4.88
C PRO A 12 -16.82 13.28 6.13
N ALA A 13 -17.66 13.20 7.17
CA ALA A 13 -17.32 12.46 8.39
C ALA A 13 -17.17 10.96 8.13
N MET A 14 -18.06 10.36 7.33
CA MET A 14 -17.94 8.96 6.91
C MET A 14 -16.71 8.72 6.03
N LEU A 15 -16.42 9.63 5.10
CA LEU A 15 -15.22 9.53 4.27
C LEU A 15 -13.95 9.61 5.12
N LEU A 16 -13.88 10.56 6.06
CA LEU A 16 -12.76 10.69 6.98
C LEU A 16 -12.59 9.44 7.84
N TRP A 17 -13.70 8.87 8.33
CA TRP A 17 -13.66 7.62 9.09
C TRP A 17 -13.10 6.46 8.24
N LEU A 18 -13.55 6.34 6.98
CA LEU A 18 -13.03 5.32 6.04
C LEU A 18 -11.54 5.53 5.74
N LEU A 19 -11.08 6.77 5.57
CA LEU A 19 -9.67 7.07 5.32
C LEU A 19 -8.78 6.76 6.53
N LEU A 20 -9.28 6.99 7.76
CA LEU A 20 -8.52 6.77 8.99
C LEU A 20 -8.45 5.30 9.41
N HIS A 21 -9.46 4.50 9.05
CA HIS A 21 -9.57 3.10 9.49
C HIS A 21 -9.45 2.08 8.34
N GLY A 22 -9.41 2.54 7.10
CA GLY A 22 -9.18 1.72 5.93
C GLY A 22 -7.72 1.27 5.86
N ASN A 23 -7.51 -0.02 5.58
CA ASN A 23 -6.19 -0.51 5.21
C ASN A 23 -5.99 -0.29 3.71
N PHE A 24 -5.03 0.56 3.34
CA PHE A 24 -4.62 0.74 1.96
C PHE A 24 -3.56 -0.31 1.61
N ALA A 25 -3.67 -0.91 0.43
CA ALA A 25 -2.64 -1.78 -0.09
C ALA A 25 -1.46 -0.91 -0.56
N ASP A 26 -0.31 -1.07 0.07
CA ASP A 26 0.95 -0.45 -0.35
C ASP A 26 1.74 -1.43 -1.23
N ALA A 27 2.41 -0.90 -2.26
CA ALA A 27 3.29 -1.67 -3.13
C ALA A 27 4.73 -1.59 -2.61
N ALA A 28 5.37 -2.73 -2.43
CA ALA A 28 6.75 -2.78 -1.99
C ALA A 28 7.71 -2.57 -3.16
N ASN A 29 8.79 -1.83 -2.90
CA ASN A 29 9.92 -1.73 -3.81
C ASN A 29 11.05 -2.60 -3.25
N TYR A 30 11.49 -3.56 -4.05
CA TYR A 30 12.63 -4.39 -3.74
C TYR A 30 13.80 -3.99 -4.62
N THR A 31 15.02 -4.12 -4.11
CA THR A 31 16.23 -3.97 -4.92
C THR A 31 16.80 -5.35 -5.17
N VAL A 32 16.87 -5.78 -6.42
CA VAL A 32 17.39 -7.11 -6.70
C VAL A 32 18.85 -7.25 -6.25
N GLY A 33 19.11 -8.32 -5.49
CA GLY A 33 20.42 -8.61 -4.90
C GLY A 33 20.70 -7.84 -3.61
N ASP A 34 19.76 -7.04 -3.10
CA ASP A 34 19.90 -6.20 -1.92
C ASP A 34 21.24 -5.43 -1.96
N ALA A 35 22.08 -5.52 -0.92
CA ALA A 35 23.37 -4.84 -0.86
C ALA A 35 24.41 -5.38 -1.88
N GLN A 36 24.22 -6.57 -2.44
CA GLN A 36 25.15 -7.18 -3.41
C GLN A 36 24.83 -6.76 -4.86
N GLY A 37 23.65 -6.15 -5.09
CA GLY A 37 23.19 -5.72 -6.39
C GLY A 37 22.93 -6.86 -7.39
N TRP A 38 22.62 -6.48 -8.63
CA TRP A 38 22.34 -7.44 -9.70
C TRP A 38 23.62 -8.10 -10.21
N SER A 39 23.82 -9.37 -9.86
CA SER A 39 25.00 -10.17 -10.25
C SER A 39 24.65 -11.64 -10.47
N PHE A 40 25.59 -12.41 -11.01
CA PHE A 40 25.40 -13.83 -11.33
C PHE A 40 24.98 -14.72 -10.15
N ASN A 41 25.11 -14.26 -8.90
CA ASN A 41 24.75 -15.03 -7.70
C ASN A 41 23.44 -14.58 -7.02
N ALA A 42 22.58 -13.84 -7.73
CA ALA A 42 21.31 -13.33 -7.19
C ALA A 42 20.18 -14.38 -7.14
N GLN A 43 20.40 -15.65 -7.53
CA GLN A 43 19.34 -16.66 -7.62
C GLN A 43 18.64 -16.96 -6.29
N ASN A 44 19.35 -16.79 -5.15
CA ASN A 44 18.78 -17.02 -3.83
C ASN A 44 18.18 -15.74 -3.21
N TRP A 45 18.29 -14.60 -3.89
CA TRP A 45 17.74 -13.33 -3.40
C TRP A 45 16.22 -13.37 -3.10
N PRO A 46 15.37 -14.06 -3.88
CA PRO A 46 13.94 -14.17 -3.56
C PRO A 46 13.64 -14.94 -2.25
N ALA A 47 14.61 -15.68 -1.71
CA ALA A 47 14.37 -16.57 -0.58
C ALA A 47 13.87 -15.79 0.65
N GLY A 48 12.71 -16.21 1.18
CA GLY A 48 12.08 -15.59 2.33
C GLY A 48 11.31 -14.29 2.05
N LYS A 49 11.27 -13.81 0.79
CA LYS A 49 10.49 -12.63 0.39
C LYS A 49 9.10 -13.04 -0.10
N THR A 50 8.11 -12.18 0.09
CA THR A 50 6.75 -12.36 -0.42
C THR A 50 6.41 -11.21 -1.35
N PHE A 51 6.29 -11.52 -2.64
CA PHE A 51 5.91 -10.54 -3.66
C PHE A 51 4.39 -10.51 -3.81
N LYS A 52 3.84 -9.31 -3.93
CA LYS A 52 2.43 -9.06 -4.18
C LYS A 52 2.27 -8.38 -5.53
N ALA A 53 1.07 -8.49 -6.10
CA ALA A 53 0.73 -7.73 -7.30
C ALA A 53 0.84 -6.23 -7.02
N GLY A 54 1.59 -5.52 -7.86
CA GLY A 54 1.89 -4.09 -7.70
C GLY A 54 3.29 -3.80 -7.19
N ASP A 55 3.99 -4.77 -6.59
CA ASP A 55 5.37 -4.60 -6.16
C ASP A 55 6.32 -4.38 -7.35
N THR A 56 7.43 -3.68 -7.11
CA THR A 56 8.51 -3.45 -8.10
C THR A 56 9.84 -4.04 -7.62
N LEU A 57 10.74 -4.33 -8.57
CA LEU A 57 12.04 -4.97 -8.36
C LEU A 57 13.17 -4.11 -8.96
#